data_AF-A0A6N7M3N9-F1
#
_entry.id   AF-A0A6N7M3N9-F1
#
_cell.length_a   1.000
_cell.length_b   1.000
_cell.length_c   1.000
_cell.angle_alpha   90.00
_cell.angle_beta   90.00
_cell.angle_gamma   90.00
#
_symmetry.space_group_name_H-M   'P 1'
#
loop_
_entity.id
_entity.type
_entity.pdbx_description
1 polymer ?
#
loop_
_entity_poly.entity_id
_entity_poly.type
_entity_poly.pdbx_seq_one_letter_code
_entity_poly.pdbx_strand_id
1 'polypeptide(L)'
;MNRQLEKLNPGILKLELFCKGMRIDPSCDLGNDARLVSRIRAGLGSGLEMILPDNLYANIPILEEFAKKSPFLLIKRSGRYYITKEGSDLCQVTIPSQPLWYQKRTSNGTLMSRVGMLQGTYLAIYPARVCSYWVSEPKQNCRFCATGLNVGVTEEAEKSVQDVVETAVAARKESRITFVHFNTGYCEGKALDILVPYVKAVKEKTGL
;
A
#
# COMPACT_ATOMS: atom_id res chain seq x y z
N MET A 1 42.92 -5.53 7.02
CA MET A 1 41.85 -5.99 7.94
C MET A 1 40.56 -6.14 7.13
N ASN A 2 40.28 -7.36 6.68
CA ASN A 2 39.02 -7.69 6.02
C ASN A 2 37.90 -7.65 7.06
N ARG A 3 37.20 -6.50 7.15
CA ARG A 3 35.86 -6.47 7.75
C ARG A 3 35.01 -7.34 6.83
N GLN A 4 34.70 -8.56 7.25
CA GLN A 4 33.61 -9.32 6.64
C GLN A 4 32.42 -8.35 6.57
N LEU A 5 31.92 -8.08 5.36
CA LEU A 5 30.67 -7.37 5.16
C LEU A 5 29.63 -8.15 5.98
N GLU A 6 29.22 -7.59 7.13
CA GLU A 6 28.12 -8.15 7.90
C GLU A 6 26.98 -8.36 6.92
N LYS A 7 26.55 -9.61 6.80
CA LYS A 7 25.50 -9.98 5.86
C LYS A 7 24.29 -9.12 6.17
N LEU A 8 23.91 -8.25 5.22
CA LEU A 8 22.75 -7.38 5.35
C LEU A 8 21.53 -8.22 5.76
N ASN A 9 20.90 -7.85 6.88
CA ASN A 9 19.66 -8.46 7.33
C ASN A 9 18.47 -7.68 6.74
N PRO A 10 17.66 -8.25 5.82
CA PRO A 10 16.59 -7.52 5.16
C PRO A 10 15.46 -7.10 6.12
N GLY A 11 15.24 -7.85 7.20
CA GLY A 11 14.28 -7.49 8.23
C GLY A 11 14.69 -6.24 9.00
N ILE A 12 15.96 -6.13 9.39
CA ILE A 12 16.50 -4.92 10.03
C ILE A 12 16.48 -3.74 9.06
N LEU A 13 16.86 -3.96 7.79
CA LEU A 13 16.77 -2.92 6.77
C LEU A 13 15.34 -2.41 6.60
N LYS A 14 14.35 -3.31 6.55
CA LYS A 14 12.93 -2.94 6.45
C LYS A 14 12.50 -2.06 7.62
N LEU A 15 12.89 -2.40 8.85
CA LEU A 15 12.60 -1.57 10.03
C LEU A 15 13.27 -0.20 9.93
N GLU A 16 14.54 -0.13 9.55
CA GLU A 16 15.22 1.15 9.36
C GLU A 16 14.52 2.03 8.30
N LEU A 17 14.11 1.44 7.16
CA LEU A 17 13.41 2.15 6.10
C LEU A 17 12.02 2.63 6.54
N PHE A 18 11.29 1.88 7.37
CA PHE A 18 10.02 2.35 7.93
C PHE A 18 10.19 3.53 8.89
N CYS A 19 11.25 3.52 9.71
CA CYS A 19 11.49 4.60 10.67
C CYS A 19 12.11 5.85 10.05
N LYS A 20 12.98 5.69 9.03
CA LYS A 20 13.77 6.78 8.46
C LYS A 20 13.30 7.20 7.06
N GLY A 21 12.44 6.41 6.42
CA GLY A 21 12.00 6.63 5.05
C GLY A 21 13.14 6.41 4.05
N MET A 22 12.94 6.86 2.82
CA MET A 22 13.94 6.78 1.76
C MET A 22 13.80 7.95 0.80
N ARG A 23 14.94 8.51 0.37
CA ARG A 23 14.99 9.52 -0.69
C ARG A 23 14.98 8.87 -2.06
N ILE A 24 14.51 9.58 -3.07
CA ILE A 24 14.48 9.13 -4.46
C ILE A 24 15.48 9.95 -5.27
N ASP A 25 16.42 9.28 -5.93
CA ASP A 25 17.36 9.91 -6.85
C ASP A 25 16.72 10.23 -8.21
N PRO A 26 17.12 11.31 -8.90
CA PRO A 26 16.59 11.67 -10.21
C PRO A 26 16.74 10.60 -11.30
N SER A 27 17.63 9.62 -11.13
CA SER A 27 17.72 8.46 -12.03
C SER A 27 16.47 7.57 -12.04
N CYS A 28 15.59 7.67 -11.04
CA CYS A 28 14.43 6.80 -10.88
C CYS A 28 13.17 7.34 -11.59
N ASP A 29 12.67 6.61 -12.59
CA ASP A 29 11.41 6.91 -13.27
C ASP A 29 10.22 6.17 -12.62
N LEU A 30 9.91 6.53 -11.37
CA LEU A 30 8.87 5.84 -10.61
C LEU A 30 7.46 6.00 -11.20
N GLY A 31 7.22 7.03 -12.00
CA GLY A 31 5.91 7.24 -12.66
C GLY A 31 5.57 6.13 -13.66
N ASN A 32 6.59 5.54 -14.29
CA ASN A 32 6.43 4.44 -15.23
C ASN A 32 6.73 3.08 -14.60
N ASP A 33 7.70 3.02 -13.70
CA ASP A 33 8.22 1.75 -13.18
C ASP A 33 7.47 1.22 -11.94
N ALA A 34 6.85 2.11 -11.15
CA ALA A 34 6.29 1.75 -9.85
C ALA A 34 4.76 1.70 -9.84
N ARG A 35 4.22 1.02 -8.82
CA ARG A 35 2.81 1.16 -8.43
C ARG A 35 2.54 2.60 -7.98
N LEU A 36 1.33 3.09 -8.25
CA LEU A 36 0.83 4.35 -7.72
C LEU A 36 0.98 4.42 -6.19
N VAL A 37 1.65 5.47 -5.72
CA VAL A 37 1.62 5.88 -4.31
C VAL A 37 0.34 6.69 -4.11
N SER A 38 -0.72 6.00 -3.68
CA SER A 38 -2.02 6.59 -3.39
C SER A 38 -2.31 6.42 -1.92
N ARG A 39 -2.40 7.55 -1.20
CA ARG A 39 -2.83 7.57 0.21
C ARG A 39 -4.33 7.34 0.27
N ILE A 40 -4.79 6.10 0.26
CA ILE A 40 -6.20 5.79 0.56
C ILE A 40 -6.41 5.71 2.09
N ARG A 41 -7.63 5.42 2.56
CA ARG A 41 -7.92 5.28 3.99
C ARG A 41 -6.99 4.32 4.70
N ALA A 42 -6.76 4.63 5.97
CA ALA A 42 -5.91 3.87 6.89
C ALA A 42 -4.43 3.76 6.46
N GLY A 43 -3.95 4.67 5.60
CA GLY A 43 -2.55 4.70 5.19
C GLY A 43 -2.17 3.59 4.21
N LEU A 44 -3.13 2.90 3.60
CA LEU A 44 -2.83 1.92 2.57
C LEU A 44 -2.26 2.65 1.34
N GLY A 45 -1.19 2.11 0.75
CA GLY A 45 -0.57 2.67 -0.45
C GLY A 45 0.17 4.00 -0.23
N SER A 46 0.45 4.39 1.02
CA SER A 46 1.06 5.69 1.32
C SER A 46 2.55 5.81 0.99
N GLY A 47 3.24 4.69 0.79
CA GLY A 47 4.65 4.62 0.44
C GLY A 47 4.92 3.88 -0.87
N LEU A 48 6.19 3.86 -1.26
CA LEU A 48 6.67 3.12 -2.43
C LEU A 48 6.73 1.62 -2.12
N GLU A 49 5.94 0.84 -2.85
CA GLU A 49 6.04 -0.62 -2.82
C GLU A 49 7.36 -1.08 -3.42
N MET A 50 8.05 -1.97 -2.71
CA MET A 50 9.26 -2.62 -3.20
C MET A 50 9.46 -4.00 -2.58
N ILE A 51 10.31 -4.79 -3.22
CA ILE A 51 10.74 -6.11 -2.76
C ILE A 51 12.22 -6.02 -2.41
N LEU A 52 12.50 -6.14 -1.12
CA LEU A 52 13.85 -6.23 -0.56
C LEU A 52 14.44 -7.63 -0.78
N PRO A 53 15.74 -7.87 -0.49
CA PRO A 53 16.30 -9.21 -0.50
C PRO A 53 15.48 -10.20 0.36
N ASP A 54 15.59 -11.48 0.04
CA ASP A 54 14.79 -12.57 0.63
C ASP A 54 13.27 -12.43 0.38
N ASN A 55 12.89 -11.79 -0.73
CA ASN A 55 11.49 -11.61 -1.18
C ASN A 55 10.61 -10.88 -0.15
N LEU A 56 11.21 -9.96 0.60
CA LEU A 56 10.53 -9.23 1.66
C LEU A 56 9.85 -7.96 1.10
N TYR A 57 8.53 -8.00 0.98
CA TYR A 57 7.73 -6.84 0.57
C TYR A 57 7.74 -5.73 1.61
N ALA A 58 7.86 -4.49 1.17
CA ALA A 58 7.82 -3.32 2.02
C ALA A 58 7.16 -2.12 1.31
N ASN A 59 6.40 -1.33 2.08
CA ASN A 59 5.80 -0.07 1.65
C ASN A 59 6.59 1.08 2.29
N ILE A 60 7.57 1.63 1.58
CA ILE A 60 8.55 2.54 2.18
C ILE A 60 8.06 4.00 2.13
N PRO A 61 8.08 4.74 3.24
CA PRO A 61 7.79 6.18 3.26
C PRO A 61 8.79 6.97 2.40
N ILE A 62 8.28 7.70 1.41
CA ILE A 62 9.10 8.52 0.50
C ILE A 62 8.58 9.96 0.36
N LEU A 63 7.39 10.26 0.88
CA LEU A 63 6.73 11.57 0.72
C LEU A 63 6.72 12.38 2.01
N GLU A 64 6.98 11.73 3.15
CA GLU A 64 6.94 12.31 4.49
C GLU A 64 8.14 13.22 4.72
N GLU A 65 7.97 14.27 5.54
CA GLU A 65 9.05 15.24 5.81
C GLU A 65 10.32 14.59 6.38
N PHE A 66 10.19 13.54 7.20
CA PHE A 66 11.34 12.82 7.73
C PHE A 66 12.11 12.05 6.65
N ALA A 67 11.42 11.57 5.60
CA ALA A 67 12.04 10.82 4.51
C ALA A 67 13.00 11.70 3.69
N LYS A 68 12.75 13.01 3.62
CA LYS A 68 13.66 13.99 2.97
C LYS A 68 15.05 14.06 3.63
N LYS A 69 15.17 13.66 4.90
CA LYS A 69 16.43 13.58 5.65
C LYS A 69 16.96 12.15 5.76
N SER A 70 16.36 11.19 5.04
CA SER A 70 16.76 9.79 5.14
C SER A 70 18.21 9.58 4.70
N PRO A 71 18.99 8.76 5.44
CA PRO A 71 20.31 8.33 4.98
C PRO A 71 20.22 7.37 3.79
N PHE A 72 19.03 6.81 3.53
CA PHE A 72 18.77 5.89 2.43
C PHE A 72 18.37 6.64 1.16
N LEU A 73 18.92 6.20 0.03
CA LEU A 73 18.62 6.73 -1.30
C LEU A 73 18.35 5.57 -2.26
N LEU A 74 17.21 5.61 -2.94
CA LEU A 74 16.93 4.73 -4.07
C LEU A 74 17.57 5.32 -5.33
N ILE A 75 18.30 4.50 -6.05
CA ILE A 75 18.92 4.85 -7.34
C ILE A 75 18.57 3.82 -8.40
N LYS A 76 18.56 4.24 -9.67
CA LYS A 76 18.43 3.35 -10.83
C LYS A 76 19.73 3.37 -11.64
N ARG A 77 20.35 2.20 -11.83
CA ARG A 77 21.56 2.02 -12.65
C ARG A 77 21.35 0.87 -13.62
N SER A 78 21.51 1.11 -14.92
CA SER A 78 21.36 0.10 -15.98
C SER A 78 20.06 -0.70 -15.87
N GLY A 79 18.94 0.00 -15.63
CA GLY A 79 17.60 -0.60 -15.51
C GLY A 79 17.32 -1.33 -14.19
N ARG A 80 18.26 -1.35 -13.24
CA ARG A 80 18.10 -2.01 -11.92
C ARG A 80 18.07 -0.98 -10.79
N TYR A 81 17.35 -1.31 -9.73
CA TYR A 81 17.21 -0.46 -8.56
C TYR A 81 18.09 -0.92 -7.42
N TYR A 82 18.72 0.04 -6.74
CA TYR A 82 19.56 -0.20 -5.58
C TYR A 82 19.22 0.77 -4.47
N ILE A 83 19.28 0.29 -3.23
CA ILE A 83 19.30 1.14 -2.05
C ILE A 83 20.75 1.42 -1.71
N THR A 84 21.09 2.70 -1.54
CA THR A 84 22.36 3.13 -0.97
C THR A 84 22.12 3.74 0.41
N LYS A 85 23.12 3.69 1.29
CA LYS A 85 23.15 4.38 2.58
C LYS A 85 24.44 5.17 2.65
N GLU A 86 24.31 6.49 2.80
CA GLU A 86 25.47 7.40 2.92
C GLU A 86 26.48 7.24 1.75
N GLY A 87 25.97 7.03 0.54
CA GLY A 87 26.78 6.89 -0.68
C GLY A 87 27.32 5.49 -0.96
N SER A 88 27.14 4.53 -0.05
CA SER A 88 27.53 3.13 -0.26
C SER A 88 26.34 2.27 -0.68
N ASP A 89 26.51 1.45 -1.72
CA ASP A 89 25.49 0.50 -2.17
C ASP A 89 25.23 -0.57 -1.07
N LEU A 90 23.96 -0.73 -0.66
CA LEU A 90 23.56 -1.74 0.33
C LEU A 90 23.04 -3.01 -0.32
N CYS A 91 22.04 -2.88 -1.20
CA CYS A 91 21.45 -4.02 -1.89
C CYS A 91 20.70 -3.61 -3.15
N GLN A 92 20.55 -4.57 -4.06
CA GLN A 92 19.59 -4.49 -5.15
C GLN A 92 18.18 -4.74 -4.61
N VAL A 93 17.20 -4.01 -5.13
CA VAL A 93 15.77 -4.17 -4.84
C VAL A 93 14.97 -4.31 -6.12
N THR A 94 13.73 -4.79 -6.01
CA THR A 94 12.79 -4.83 -7.13
C THR A 94 11.65 -3.86 -6.88
N ILE A 95 11.34 -3.03 -7.89
CA ILE A 95 10.15 -2.19 -7.91
C ILE A 95 9.07 -2.94 -8.70
N PRO A 96 7.97 -3.38 -8.05
CA PRO A 96 6.88 -4.01 -8.77
C PRO A 96 6.13 -2.98 -9.62
N SER A 97 5.85 -3.35 -10.87
CA SER A 97 5.07 -2.50 -11.78
C SER A 97 3.63 -2.33 -11.31
N GLN A 98 3.00 -1.25 -11.77
CA GLN A 98 1.57 -1.03 -11.58
C GLN A 98 0.76 -2.13 -12.27
N PRO A 99 -0.18 -2.79 -11.57
CA PRO A 99 -1.07 -3.75 -12.22
C PRO A 99 -2.07 -3.02 -13.14
N LEU A 100 -2.36 -3.61 -14.29
CA LEU A 100 -3.27 -3.09 -15.32
C LEU A 100 -4.68 -2.91 -14.80
N TRP A 101 -5.12 -3.78 -13.88
CA TRP A 101 -6.46 -3.66 -13.30
C TRP A 101 -6.68 -2.35 -12.54
N TYR A 102 -5.64 -1.64 -12.07
CA TYR A 102 -5.81 -0.32 -11.45
C TYR A 102 -6.52 0.69 -12.37
N GLN A 103 -6.36 0.54 -13.69
CA GLN A 103 -6.94 1.42 -14.70
C GLN A 103 -8.27 0.88 -15.27
N LYS A 104 -8.67 -0.33 -14.87
CA LYS A 104 -9.96 -0.91 -15.27
C LYS A 104 -11.09 -0.33 -14.44
N ARG A 105 -12.28 -0.37 -15.01
CA ARG A 105 -13.52 0.01 -14.32
C ARG A 105 -14.34 -1.23 -14.02
N THR A 106 -15.03 -1.20 -12.89
CA THR A 106 -16.09 -2.16 -12.57
C THR A 106 -17.29 -1.93 -13.49
N SER A 107 -18.26 -2.83 -13.48
CA SER A 107 -19.49 -2.64 -14.27
C SER A 107 -20.29 -1.41 -13.86
N ASN A 108 -20.13 -0.93 -12.62
CA ASN A 108 -20.74 0.32 -12.14
C ASN A 108 -19.96 1.57 -12.58
N GLY A 109 -18.88 1.41 -13.35
CA GLY A 109 -18.03 2.50 -13.82
C GLY A 109 -16.96 2.95 -12.81
N THR A 110 -16.91 2.36 -11.61
CA THR A 110 -15.94 2.71 -10.57
C THR A 110 -14.53 2.28 -10.98
N LEU A 111 -13.55 3.18 -10.88
CA LEU A 111 -12.15 2.83 -11.14
C LEU A 111 -11.65 1.87 -10.05
N MET A 112 -11.12 0.71 -10.42
CA MET A 112 -10.77 -0.33 -9.44
C MET A 112 -9.68 0.11 -8.45
N SER A 113 -8.74 0.99 -8.86
CA SER A 113 -7.75 1.59 -7.94
C SER A 113 -8.36 2.52 -6.88
N ARG A 114 -9.61 2.96 -7.06
CA ARG A 114 -10.40 3.69 -6.04
C ARG A 114 -11.20 2.75 -5.13
N VAL A 115 -11.23 1.46 -5.43
CA VAL A 115 -11.91 0.42 -4.63
C VAL A 115 -10.92 -0.27 -3.69
N GLY A 116 -9.72 -0.62 -4.18
CA GLY A 116 -8.73 -1.35 -3.39
C GLY A 116 -7.31 -1.14 -3.87
N MET A 117 -6.35 -1.36 -2.97
CA MET A 117 -4.93 -1.20 -3.23
C MET A 117 -4.18 -2.50 -2.96
N LEU A 118 -3.30 -2.89 -3.88
CA LEU A 118 -2.39 -4.00 -3.69
C LEU A 118 -1.29 -3.60 -2.70
N GLN A 119 -1.06 -4.43 -1.70
CA GLN A 119 -0.03 -4.27 -0.67
C GLN A 119 0.75 -5.58 -0.57
N GLY A 120 1.99 -5.59 -1.04
CA GLY A 120 2.74 -6.82 -1.26
C GLY A 120 1.95 -7.81 -2.14
N THR A 121 1.45 -8.86 -1.50
CA THR A 121 0.67 -9.95 -2.12
C THR A 121 -0.81 -9.98 -1.72
N TYR A 122 -1.32 -9.00 -0.97
CA TYR A 122 -2.74 -8.96 -0.57
C TYR A 122 -3.44 -7.72 -1.10
N LEU A 123 -4.76 -7.84 -1.32
CA LEU A 123 -5.60 -6.72 -1.69
C LEU A 123 -6.18 -6.08 -0.43
N ALA A 124 -5.87 -4.81 -0.20
CA ALA A 124 -6.36 -4.04 0.92
C ALA A 124 -7.58 -3.20 0.51
N ILE A 125 -8.67 -3.30 1.26
CA ILE A 125 -9.92 -2.58 0.99
C ILE A 125 -10.48 -2.04 2.30
N TYR A 126 -10.86 -0.77 2.29
CA TYR A 126 -11.64 -0.14 3.35
C TYR A 126 -13.11 0.00 2.89
N PRO A 127 -14.01 -0.95 3.23
CA PRO A 127 -15.38 -0.97 2.72
C PRO A 127 -16.35 -0.11 3.53
N ALA A 128 -16.06 0.12 4.82
CA ALA A 128 -16.95 0.87 5.70
C ALA A 128 -16.91 2.38 5.43
N ARG A 129 -17.83 3.12 6.05
CA ARG A 129 -17.77 4.58 6.15
C ARG A 129 -16.58 5.03 6.99
N VAL A 130 -16.25 6.32 6.94
CA VAL A 130 -15.22 6.90 7.79
C VAL A 130 -15.49 6.59 9.28
N CYS A 131 -14.43 6.34 10.03
CA CYS A 131 -14.45 6.06 11.46
C CYS A 131 -15.30 7.09 12.25
N SER A 132 -16.20 6.64 13.13
CA SER A 132 -17.11 7.52 13.89
C SER A 132 -16.37 8.57 14.73
N TYR A 133 -15.17 8.27 15.22
CA TYR A 133 -14.35 9.26 15.95
C TYR A 133 -13.87 10.45 15.10
N TRP A 134 -13.82 10.30 13.78
CA TRP A 134 -13.49 11.41 12.87
C TRP A 134 -14.66 12.36 12.63
N VAL A 135 -15.88 11.89 12.86
CA VAL A 135 -17.13 12.61 12.60
C VAL A 135 -17.90 12.94 13.89
N SER A 136 -17.38 12.56 15.05
CA SER A 136 -17.93 12.95 16.34
C SER A 136 -17.73 14.44 16.58
N GLU A 137 -18.60 15.05 17.39
CA GLU A 137 -18.44 16.42 17.85
C GLU A 137 -18.39 16.44 19.39
N PRO A 138 -17.24 16.83 19.99
CA PRO A 138 -15.97 17.17 19.34
C PRO A 138 -15.31 15.95 18.68
N LYS A 139 -14.38 16.19 17.74
CA LYS A 139 -13.60 15.12 17.11
C LYS A 139 -12.78 14.34 18.13
N GLN A 140 -12.86 13.02 18.07
CA GLN A 140 -12.17 12.09 18.98
C GLN A 140 -11.18 11.18 18.24
N ASN A 141 -10.86 11.47 16.98
CA ASN A 141 -9.98 10.62 16.18
C ASN A 141 -8.60 10.48 16.82
N CYS A 142 -8.01 9.29 16.69
CA CYS A 142 -6.65 9.05 17.16
C CYS A 142 -5.68 10.04 16.48
N ARG A 143 -4.71 10.57 17.25
CA ARG A 143 -3.75 11.58 16.77
C ARG A 143 -2.91 11.13 15.58
N PHE A 144 -2.67 9.83 15.45
CA PHE A 144 -1.89 9.25 14.34
C PHE A 144 -2.74 8.89 13.12
N CYS A 145 -4.07 8.93 13.24
CA CYS A 145 -4.95 8.35 12.24
C CYS A 145 -4.97 9.22 10.98
N ALA A 146 -5.07 8.59 9.81
CA ALA A 146 -5.24 9.27 8.52
C ALA A 146 -6.56 8.90 7.82
N THR A 147 -7.42 8.10 8.45
CA THR A 147 -8.65 7.57 7.81
C THR A 147 -9.65 8.67 7.44
N GLY A 148 -9.67 9.81 8.13
CA GLY A 148 -10.57 10.91 7.78
C GLY A 148 -9.98 11.92 6.80
N LEU A 149 -8.69 11.82 6.46
CA LEU A 149 -8.01 12.83 5.62
C LEU A 149 -8.27 12.62 4.12
N ASN A 150 -8.50 11.37 3.69
CA ASN A 150 -8.46 10.99 2.27
C ASN A 150 -9.82 10.57 1.68
N VAL A 151 -10.90 10.64 2.47
CA VAL A 151 -12.22 10.11 2.10
C VAL A 151 -12.82 10.93 0.95
N GLY A 152 -13.21 10.25 -0.14
CA GLY A 152 -13.82 10.88 -1.31
C GLY A 152 -12.83 11.58 -2.26
N VAL A 153 -11.55 11.65 -1.91
CA VAL A 153 -10.50 12.28 -2.72
C VAL A 153 -9.78 11.21 -3.56
N THR A 154 -9.10 10.28 -2.89
CA THR A 154 -8.27 9.24 -3.55
C THR A 154 -8.99 7.91 -3.72
N GLU A 155 -10.16 7.74 -3.11
CA GLU A 155 -10.98 6.53 -3.16
C GLU A 155 -12.47 6.85 -3.06
N GLU A 156 -13.32 5.86 -3.35
CA GLU A 156 -14.75 5.98 -3.12
C GLU A 156 -15.08 5.96 -1.62
N ALA A 157 -15.98 6.87 -1.21
CA ALA A 157 -16.43 7.00 0.17
C ALA A 157 -17.20 5.73 0.61
N GLU A 158 -18.11 5.27 -0.23
CA GLU A 158 -18.83 4.00 -0.11
C GLU A 158 -18.46 3.10 -1.28
N LYS A 159 -18.29 1.80 -1.03
CA LYS A 159 -17.92 0.83 -2.05
C LYS A 159 -19.04 -0.20 -2.13
N SER A 160 -19.59 -0.45 -3.31
CA SER A 160 -20.58 -1.53 -3.43
C SER A 160 -19.89 -2.89 -3.25
N VAL A 161 -20.65 -3.90 -2.77
CA VAL A 161 -20.15 -5.28 -2.69
C VAL A 161 -19.68 -5.77 -4.07
N GLN A 162 -20.41 -5.38 -5.12
CA GLN A 162 -20.09 -5.72 -6.50
C GLN A 162 -18.74 -5.13 -6.93
N ASP A 163 -18.48 -3.85 -6.68
CA ASP A 163 -17.20 -3.22 -7.05
C ASP A 163 -16.02 -3.90 -6.36
N VAL A 164 -16.19 -4.23 -5.08
CA VAL A 164 -15.19 -4.95 -4.28
C VAL A 164 -14.92 -6.33 -4.86
N VAL A 165 -15.96 -7.09 -5.22
CA VAL A 165 -15.85 -8.42 -5.82
C VAL A 165 -15.14 -8.37 -7.16
N GLU A 166 -15.56 -7.47 -8.07
CA GLU A 166 -14.95 -7.35 -9.40
C GLU A 166 -13.48 -6.95 -9.30
N THR A 167 -13.15 -6.03 -8.39
CA THR A 167 -11.78 -5.64 -8.10
C THR A 167 -10.97 -6.82 -7.55
N ALA A 168 -11.51 -7.58 -6.60
CA ALA A 168 -10.85 -8.75 -6.03
C ALA A 168 -10.61 -9.86 -7.07
N VAL A 169 -11.58 -10.10 -7.96
CA VAL A 169 -11.44 -11.05 -9.08
C VAL A 169 -10.35 -10.61 -10.04
N ALA A 170 -10.32 -9.33 -10.43
CA ALA A 170 -9.29 -8.79 -11.31
C ALA A 170 -7.89 -8.88 -10.66
N ALA A 171 -7.77 -8.51 -9.39
CA ALA A 171 -6.54 -8.58 -8.62
C ALA A 171 -6.06 -10.03 -8.44
N ARG A 172 -6.96 -11.00 -8.20
CA ARG A 172 -6.60 -12.42 -8.12
C ARG A 172 -6.13 -12.96 -9.47
N LYS A 173 -6.83 -12.63 -10.56
CA LYS A 173 -6.50 -13.09 -11.91
C LYS A 173 -5.13 -12.59 -12.37
N GLU A 174 -4.85 -11.31 -12.16
CA GLU A 174 -3.65 -10.66 -12.69
C GLU A 174 -2.50 -10.65 -11.69
N SER A 175 -2.75 -10.19 -10.46
CA SER A 175 -1.72 -9.99 -9.42
C SER A 175 -1.56 -11.17 -8.47
N ARG A 176 -2.36 -12.24 -8.62
CA ARG A 176 -2.30 -13.48 -7.81
C ARG A 176 -2.31 -13.20 -6.31
N ILE A 177 -3.20 -12.32 -5.87
CA ILE A 177 -3.32 -11.99 -4.45
C ILE A 177 -3.58 -13.24 -3.60
N THR A 178 -3.00 -13.27 -2.41
CA THR A 178 -3.05 -14.42 -1.49
C THR A 178 -4.24 -14.37 -0.53
N PHE A 179 -4.71 -13.17 -0.20
CA PHE A 179 -5.93 -12.92 0.56
C PHE A 179 -6.44 -11.49 0.33
N VAL A 180 -7.66 -11.21 0.79
CA VAL A 180 -8.22 -9.85 0.85
C VAL A 180 -8.24 -9.39 2.30
N HIS A 181 -7.63 -8.23 2.56
CA HIS A 181 -7.61 -7.59 3.86
C HIS A 181 -8.67 -6.49 3.90
N PHE A 182 -9.76 -6.74 4.63
CA PHE A 182 -10.74 -5.72 4.95
C PHE A 182 -10.37 -5.04 6.26
N ASN A 183 -10.21 -3.72 6.22
CA ASN A 183 -10.00 -2.91 7.41
C ASN A 183 -11.07 -1.82 7.51
N THR A 184 -11.45 -1.47 8.73
CA THR A 184 -12.46 -0.43 8.99
C THR A 184 -12.00 0.46 10.13
N GLY A 185 -12.68 1.59 10.30
CA GLY A 185 -12.57 2.41 11.50
C GLY A 185 -13.51 1.91 12.58
N TYR A 186 -13.51 2.62 13.71
CA TYR A 186 -14.54 2.45 14.72
C TYR A 186 -15.90 2.82 14.14
N CYS A 187 -16.90 1.98 14.38
CA CYS A 187 -18.31 2.26 14.11
C CYS A 187 -19.13 1.80 15.32
N GLU A 188 -20.17 2.57 15.66
CA GLU A 188 -21.03 2.28 16.81
C GLU A 188 -21.87 1.02 16.54
N GLY A 189 -21.35 -0.14 16.99
CA GLY A 189 -21.94 -1.45 16.72
C GLY A 189 -21.92 -1.84 15.24
N LYS A 190 -22.30 -3.10 14.95
CA LYS A 190 -22.59 -3.59 13.58
C LYS A 190 -21.43 -3.57 12.57
N ALA A 191 -20.18 -3.42 13.02
CA ALA A 191 -19.01 -3.51 12.14
C ALA A 191 -19.00 -4.80 11.30
N LEU A 192 -19.35 -5.91 11.96
CA LEU A 192 -19.43 -7.22 11.31
C LEU A 192 -20.58 -7.27 10.30
N ASP A 193 -21.74 -6.69 10.60
CA ASP A 193 -22.88 -6.66 9.66
C ASP A 193 -22.52 -5.93 8.36
N ILE A 194 -21.68 -4.89 8.46
CA ILE A 194 -21.13 -4.20 7.28
C ILE A 194 -20.19 -5.13 6.51
N LEU A 195 -19.30 -5.86 7.19
CA LEU A 195 -18.27 -6.68 6.53
C LEU A 195 -18.78 -8.01 5.98
N VAL A 196 -19.78 -8.62 6.60
CA VAL A 196 -20.29 -9.96 6.26
C VAL A 196 -20.66 -10.09 4.78
N PRO A 197 -21.40 -9.16 4.15
CA PRO A 197 -21.70 -9.22 2.72
C PRO A 197 -20.45 -9.26 1.84
N TYR A 198 -19.44 -8.43 2.13
CA TYR A 198 -18.18 -8.41 1.36
C TYR A 198 -17.40 -9.71 1.53
N VAL A 199 -17.26 -10.18 2.77
CA VAL A 199 -16.52 -11.42 3.05
C VAL A 199 -17.17 -12.60 2.35
N LYS A 200 -18.49 -12.77 2.46
CA LYS A 200 -19.21 -13.86 1.79
C LYS A 200 -19.04 -13.81 0.28
N ALA A 201 -19.28 -12.64 -0.33
CA ALA A 201 -19.22 -12.50 -1.79
C ALA A 201 -17.81 -12.67 -2.35
N VAL A 202 -16.78 -12.13 -1.69
CA VAL A 202 -15.39 -12.32 -2.11
C VAL A 202 -14.98 -13.78 -2.00
N LYS A 203 -15.33 -14.46 -0.89
CA LYS A 203 -15.05 -15.90 -0.74
C LYS A 203 -15.70 -16.72 -1.85
N GLU A 204 -16.98 -16.47 -2.12
CA GLU A 204 -17.72 -17.18 -3.16
C GLU A 204 -17.13 -16.98 -4.56
N LYS A 205 -16.78 -15.74 -4.92
CA LYS A 205 -16.36 -15.41 -6.30
C LYS A 205 -14.88 -15.58 -6.57
N THR A 206 -14.05 -15.46 -5.55
CA THR A 206 -12.61 -15.63 -5.71
C THR A 206 -12.15 -17.00 -5.26
N GLY A 207 -12.72 -17.57 -4.19
CA GLY A 207 -12.20 -18.76 -3.50
C GLY A 207 -10.99 -18.45 -2.61
N LEU A 208 -10.84 -17.19 -2.16
CA LEU A 208 -9.89 -16.79 -1.10
C LEU A 208 -10.53 -16.95 0.28
#